data_AF-A0A2V6VZT7-F1
#
_entry.id   AF-A0A2V6VZT7-F1
#
_cell.length_a   1.000
_cell.length_b   1.000
_cell.length_c   1.000
_cell.angle_alpha   90.00
_cell.angle_beta   90.00
_cell.angle_gamma   90.00
#
_symmetry.space_group_name_H-M   'P 1'
#
loop_
_entity.id
_entity.type
_entity.pdbx_description
1 polymer ?
#
loop_
_entity_poly.entity_id
_entity_poly.type
_entity_poly.pdbx_seq_one_letter_code
_entity_poly.pdbx_strand_id
1 'polypeptide(L)'
;EPHPIQGWTPDFIPWVLQEAVDKKFIDELIPMPGAVAIEWSRKLAQREGIFTGISGGATFAVAMQVAQSAPAGSVMLAMLPDTGERYLSTPLFDGIVEGMDEDEIAIMKSTPNCQMPS
;
A
#
# COMPACT_ATOMS: atom_id res chain seq x y z
N GLU A 1 -12.11 -6.83 15.18
CA GLU A 1 -12.95 -5.91 14.39
C GLU A 1 -12.55 -6.02 12.93
N PRO A 2 -13.47 -5.82 11.98
CA PRO A 2 -13.13 -5.77 10.56
C PRO A 2 -12.07 -4.70 10.29
N HIS A 3 -11.05 -5.01 9.49
CA HIS A 3 -9.97 -4.09 9.13
C HIS A 3 -9.89 -3.93 7.60
N PRO A 4 -9.32 -2.82 7.10
CA PRO A 4 -9.28 -2.54 5.67
C PRO A 4 -8.15 -3.29 4.92
N ILE A 5 -7.28 -4.02 5.60
CA ILE A 5 -6.16 -4.76 4.97
C ILE A 5 -6.62 -6.16 4.54
N GLN A 6 -6.98 -6.36 3.28
CA GLN A 6 -7.47 -7.66 2.81
C GLN A 6 -6.37 -8.74 2.84
N GLY A 7 -6.77 -9.96 3.22
CA GLY A 7 -5.91 -11.15 3.24
C GLY A 7 -5.11 -11.37 4.53
N TRP A 8 -5.14 -10.44 5.47
CA TRP A 8 -4.42 -10.54 6.76
C TRP A 8 -5.36 -10.81 7.94
N THR A 9 -4.77 -11.23 9.06
CA THR A 9 -5.39 -11.32 10.39
C THR A 9 -6.71 -12.09 10.44
N PRO A 10 -6.68 -13.42 10.21
CA PRO A 10 -7.81 -14.28 10.56
C PRO A 10 -8.11 -14.20 12.07
N ASP A 11 -9.31 -14.62 12.45
CA ASP A 11 -9.81 -14.62 13.84
C ASP A 11 -9.28 -15.79 14.69
N PHE A 12 -8.29 -16.53 14.19
CA PHE A 12 -7.61 -17.62 14.88
C PHE A 12 -6.11 -17.62 14.55
N ILE A 13 -5.32 -18.36 15.31
CA ILE A 13 -3.89 -18.56 15.05
C ILE A 13 -3.73 -19.73 14.07
N PRO A 14 -3.20 -19.52 12.85
CA PRO A 14 -3.03 -20.62 11.89
C PRO A 14 -2.06 -21.68 12.40
N TRP A 15 -2.42 -22.97 12.27
CA TRP A 15 -1.55 -24.07 12.72
C TRP A 15 -0.17 -24.06 12.06
N VAL A 16 -0.10 -23.66 10.78
CA VAL A 16 1.15 -23.52 10.03
C VAL A 16 2.12 -22.49 10.63
N LEU A 17 1.65 -21.59 11.51
CA LEU A 17 2.50 -20.63 12.22
C LEU A 17 3.33 -21.30 13.32
N GLN A 18 2.89 -22.44 13.86
CA GLN A 18 3.49 -23.06 15.04
C GLN A 18 4.98 -23.33 14.86
N GLU A 19 5.40 -23.78 13.66
CA GLU A 19 6.82 -24.02 13.36
C GLU A 19 7.67 -22.74 13.52
N ALA A 20 7.17 -21.60 13.06
CA ALA A 20 7.89 -20.33 13.16
C ALA A 20 7.99 -19.85 14.61
N VAL A 21 6.98 -20.14 15.44
CA VAL A 21 6.98 -19.85 16.88
C VAL A 21 7.99 -20.74 17.59
N ASP A 22 7.94 -22.05 17.37
CA ASP A 22 8.81 -23.03 18.02
C ASP A 22 10.29 -22.75 17.68
N LYS A 23 10.56 -22.36 16.44
CA LYS A 23 11.91 -22.02 15.95
C LYS A 23 12.31 -20.55 16.20
N LYS A 24 11.45 -19.74 16.80
CA LYS A 24 11.69 -18.31 17.10
C LYS A 24 12.13 -17.50 15.89
N PHE A 25 11.43 -17.63 14.77
CA PHE A 25 11.73 -16.88 13.54
C PHE A 25 11.23 -15.44 13.54
N ILE A 26 10.45 -15.03 14.55
CA ILE A 26 9.88 -13.69 14.66
C ILE A 26 10.63 -12.94 15.75
N ASP A 27 11.39 -11.93 15.36
CA ASP A 27 12.14 -11.08 16.29
C ASP A 27 11.25 -9.98 16.88
N GLU A 28 10.37 -9.39 16.06
CA GLU A 28 9.53 -8.26 16.45
C GLU A 28 8.13 -8.37 15.85
N LEU A 29 7.12 -7.93 16.61
CA LEU A 29 5.73 -7.83 16.17
C LEU A 29 5.32 -6.36 16.14
N ILE A 30 5.28 -5.78 14.94
CA ILE A 30 4.95 -4.36 14.73
C ILE A 30 3.53 -4.27 14.14
N PRO A 31 2.54 -3.76 14.89
CA PRO A 31 1.20 -3.55 14.35
C PRO A 31 1.18 -2.34 13.41
N MET A 32 0.46 -2.44 12.29
CA MET A 32 0.35 -1.38 11.31
C MET A 32 -1.10 -0.95 11.07
N PRO A 33 -1.46 0.33 11.28
CA PRO A 33 -2.81 0.81 11.01
C PRO A 33 -3.16 0.75 9.51
N GLY A 34 -4.40 0.38 9.21
CA GLY A 34 -4.87 0.25 7.83
C GLY A 34 -4.77 1.53 6.99
N ALA A 35 -5.01 2.70 7.60
CA ALA A 35 -4.88 3.99 6.92
C ALA A 35 -3.43 4.27 6.47
N VAL A 36 -2.44 3.89 7.29
CA VAL A 36 -1.02 4.04 6.97
C VAL A 36 -0.62 3.08 5.84
N ALA A 37 -1.16 1.86 5.84
CA ALA A 37 -0.95 0.88 4.77
C ALA A 37 -1.48 1.39 3.41
N ILE A 38 -2.68 1.98 3.39
CA ILE A 38 -3.27 2.60 2.20
C ILE A 38 -2.39 3.76 1.70
N GLU A 39 -1.95 4.64 2.60
CA GLU A 39 -1.08 5.76 2.27
C GLU A 39 0.22 5.31 1.60
N TRP A 40 0.88 4.28 2.15
CA TRP A 40 2.13 3.77 1.59
C TRP A 40 1.94 3.03 0.25
N SER A 41 0.84 2.31 0.07
CA SER A 41 0.50 1.73 -1.24
C SER A 41 0.35 2.83 -2.31
N ARG A 42 -0.34 3.93 -2.00
CA ARG A 42 -0.46 5.10 -2.90
C ARG A 42 0.89 5.75 -3.17
N LYS A 43 1.71 5.96 -2.14
CA LYS A 43 3.06 6.54 -2.27
C LYS A 43 3.96 5.70 -3.17
N LEU A 44 3.96 4.38 -3.01
CA LEU A 44 4.72 3.47 -3.88
C LEU A 44 4.33 3.62 -5.35
N ALA A 45 3.03 3.68 -5.64
CA ALA A 45 2.56 3.86 -7.01
C ALA A 45 2.97 5.23 -7.59
N GLN A 46 2.82 6.30 -6.82
CA GLN A 46 3.09 7.67 -7.26
C GLN A 46 4.57 8.04 -7.35
N ARG A 47 5.42 7.45 -6.51
CA ARG A 47 6.84 7.83 -6.37
C ARG A 47 7.78 6.83 -7.04
N GLU A 48 7.45 5.55 -6.98
CA GLU A 48 8.32 4.46 -7.45
C GLU A 48 7.73 3.70 -8.65
N GLY A 49 6.47 4.00 -9.05
CA GLY A 49 5.78 3.28 -10.12
C GLY A 49 5.41 1.83 -9.75
N ILE A 50 5.43 1.49 -8.47
CA ILE A 50 5.12 0.14 -7.97
C ILE A 50 3.69 0.12 -7.45
N PHE A 51 2.80 -0.52 -8.20
CA PHE A 51 1.37 -0.56 -7.86
C PHE A 51 0.99 -1.87 -7.15
N THR A 52 0.91 -1.82 -5.82
CA THR A 52 0.61 -2.97 -4.95
C THR A 52 -0.67 -2.76 -4.12
N GLY A 53 -1.27 -3.84 -3.63
CA GLY A 53 -2.41 -3.78 -2.72
C GLY A 53 -2.11 -3.21 -1.33
N ILE A 54 -3.13 -3.19 -0.46
CA ILE A 54 -3.05 -2.59 0.88
C ILE A 54 -2.05 -3.35 1.77
N SER A 55 -1.98 -4.69 1.67
CA SER A 55 -1.02 -5.49 2.45
C SER A 55 0.43 -5.23 2.05
N GLY A 56 0.72 -4.98 0.77
CA GLY A 56 2.04 -4.55 0.30
C GLY A 56 2.42 -3.15 0.79
N GLY A 57 1.43 -2.24 0.85
CA GLY A 57 1.62 -0.95 1.52
C GLY A 57 1.96 -1.09 3.00
N ALA A 58 1.34 -2.04 3.71
CA ALA A 58 1.59 -2.29 5.14
C ALA A 58 3.01 -2.80 5.41
N THR A 59 3.48 -3.80 4.66
CA THR A 59 4.85 -4.34 4.82
C THR A 59 5.91 -3.30 4.52
N PHE A 60 5.69 -2.50 3.46
CA PHE A 60 6.61 -1.42 3.11
C PHE A 60 6.60 -0.29 4.16
N ALA A 61 5.44 0.05 4.71
CA ALA A 61 5.33 1.02 5.81
C ALA A 61 6.16 0.60 7.03
N VAL A 62 6.06 -0.68 7.43
CA VAL A 62 6.87 -1.25 8.52
C VAL A 62 8.36 -1.16 8.18
N ALA A 63 8.76 -1.57 6.97
CA ALA A 63 10.16 -1.48 6.54
C ALA A 63 10.70 -0.04 6.61
N MET A 64 9.91 0.94 6.17
CA MET A 64 10.27 2.35 6.26
C MET A 64 10.36 2.84 7.70
N GLN A 65 9.50 2.37 8.60
CA GLN A 65 9.58 2.69 10.03
C GLN A 65 10.86 2.12 10.66
N VAL A 66 11.20 0.86 10.38
CA VAL A 66 12.43 0.23 10.89
C VAL A 66 13.68 0.91 10.32
N ALA A 67 13.64 1.32 9.06
CA ALA A 67 14.74 2.02 8.39
C ALA A 67 15.12 3.35 9.06
N GLN A 68 14.19 4.04 9.74
CA GLN A 68 14.47 5.32 10.40
C GLN A 68 15.52 5.22 11.51
N SER A 69 15.58 4.07 12.19
CA SER A 69 16.55 3.79 13.27
C SER A 69 17.65 2.81 12.88
N ALA A 70 17.65 2.33 11.64
CA ALA A 70 18.63 1.35 11.19
C ALA A 70 20.02 1.99 10.98
N PRO A 71 21.12 1.24 11.26
CA PRO A 71 22.46 1.70 10.93
C PRO A 71 22.61 2.06 9.45
N ALA A 72 23.50 3.01 9.15
CA ALA A 72 23.79 3.38 7.78
C ALA A 72 24.35 2.17 7.00
N GLY A 73 23.83 1.95 5.79
CA GLY A 73 24.18 0.80 4.95
C GLY A 73 23.38 -0.46 5.20
N SER A 74 22.41 -0.46 6.13
CA SER A 74 21.46 -1.57 6.29
C SER A 74 20.63 -1.79 5.02
N VAL A 75 20.36 -3.06 4.70
CA VAL A 75 19.53 -3.48 3.58
C VAL A 75 18.30 -4.19 4.13
N MET A 76 17.13 -3.87 3.60
CA MET A 76 15.85 -4.44 4.02
C MET A 76 15.10 -5.01 2.82
N LEU A 77 14.30 -6.04 3.09
CA LEU A 77 13.40 -6.65 2.11
C LEU A 77 11.97 -6.56 2.64
N ALA A 78 11.08 -5.99 1.82
CA ALA A 78 9.65 -5.97 2.09
C ALA A 78 8.92 -6.83 1.04
N MET A 79 7.96 -7.65 1.49
CA MET A 79 7.14 -8.46 0.60
C MET A 79 5.94 -7.66 0.10
N LEU A 80 5.72 -7.63 -1.21
CA LEU A 80 4.54 -6.98 -1.82
C LEU A 80 3.64 -8.10 -2.40
N PRO A 81 2.58 -8.53 -1.68
CA PRO A 81 1.92 -9.80 -1.98
C PRO A 81 1.17 -9.83 -3.31
N ASP A 82 0.55 -8.72 -3.71
CA ASP A 82 -0.29 -8.64 -4.90
C ASP A 82 -0.27 -7.25 -5.56
N THR A 83 -0.86 -7.19 -6.76
CA THR A 83 -1.08 -5.99 -7.55
C THR A 83 -2.24 -5.15 -7.01
N GLY A 84 -2.12 -3.82 -7.13
CA GLY A 84 -3.16 -2.87 -6.73
C GLY A 84 -4.44 -2.90 -7.59
N GLU A 85 -4.43 -3.56 -8.75
CA GLU A 85 -5.58 -3.58 -9.68
C GLU A 85 -6.86 -4.17 -9.06
N ARG A 86 -6.70 -5.07 -8.10
CA ARG A 86 -7.81 -5.75 -7.41
C ARG A 86 -8.50 -4.85 -6.39
N TYR A 87 -7.97 -3.66 -6.17
CA TYR A 87 -8.35 -2.74 -5.10
C TYR A 87 -9.04 -1.46 -5.63
N LEU A 88 -9.35 -1.39 -6.93
CA LEU A 88 -9.99 -0.23 -7.57
C LEU A 88 -11.32 0.18 -6.94
N SER A 89 -12.06 -0.77 -6.36
CA SER A 89 -13.35 -0.52 -5.69
C SER A 89 -13.25 -0.42 -4.16
N THR A 90 -12.04 -0.29 -3.63
CA THR A 90 -11.77 -0.27 -2.19
C THR A 90 -11.33 1.12 -1.72
N PRO A 91 -11.20 1.35 -0.40
CA PRO A 91 -10.68 2.61 0.13
C PRO A 91 -9.29 3.02 -0.40
N LEU A 92 -8.55 2.11 -1.04
CA LEU A 92 -7.32 2.46 -1.74
C LEU A 92 -7.56 3.54 -2.80
N PHE A 93 -8.72 3.61 -3.43
CA PHE A 93 -9.10 4.58 -4.45
C PHE A 93 -10.05 5.68 -3.95
N ASP A 94 -10.36 5.73 -2.64
CA ASP A 94 -11.21 6.78 -2.07
C ASP A 94 -10.62 8.17 -2.35
N GLY A 95 -11.44 9.05 -2.93
CA GLY A 95 -11.07 10.40 -3.33
C GLY A 95 -10.52 10.53 -4.76
N ILE A 96 -10.39 9.43 -5.50
CA ILE A 96 -10.07 9.46 -6.93
C ILE A 96 -11.39 9.45 -7.72
N VAL A 97 -11.61 10.51 -8.48
CA VAL A 97 -12.79 10.64 -9.36
C VAL A 97 -12.51 9.98 -10.71
N GLU A 98 -13.54 9.39 -11.33
CA GLU A 98 -13.41 8.73 -12.64
C GLU A 98 -13.24 9.73 -13.80
N GLY A 99 -13.80 10.93 -13.64
CA GLY A 99 -13.75 12.01 -14.62
C GLY A 99 -12.70 13.06 -14.28
N MET A 100 -12.45 13.96 -15.23
CA MET A 100 -11.57 15.09 -15.01
C MET A 100 -12.20 16.08 -14.03
N ASP A 101 -11.43 16.56 -13.07
CA ASP A 101 -11.84 17.67 -12.22
C ASP A 101 -11.76 19.03 -12.97
N GLU A 102 -12.24 20.10 -12.33
CA GLU A 102 -12.28 21.43 -12.95
C GLU A 102 -10.87 21.95 -13.33
N ASP A 103 -9.86 21.62 -12.51
CA ASP A 103 -8.47 22.02 -12.73
C ASP A 103 -7.87 21.25 -13.91
N GLU A 104 -8.11 19.95 -13.98
CA GLU A 104 -7.71 19.08 -15.08
C GLU A 104 -8.39 19.49 -16.39
N ILE A 105 -9.68 19.86 -16.35
CA ILE A 105 -10.40 20.41 -17.51
C ILE A 105 -9.77 21.73 -17.97
N ALA A 106 -9.41 22.61 -17.03
CA ALA A 106 -8.75 23.88 -17.35
C ALA A 106 -7.38 23.64 -18.01
N ILE A 107 -6.60 22.67 -17.49
CA ILE A 107 -5.33 22.25 -18.09
C ILE A 107 -5.56 21.68 -19.50
N MET A 108 -6.54 20.80 -19.69
CA MET A 108 -6.87 20.25 -21.01
C MET A 108 -7.24 21.35 -22.02
N LYS A 109 -8.06 22.31 -21.61
CA LYS A 109 -8.47 23.43 -22.47
C LYS A 109 -7.35 24.43 -22.75
N SER A 110 -6.32 24.48 -21.91
CA SER A 110 -5.17 25.38 -22.08
C SER A 110 -4.32 25.08 -23.33
N THR A 111 -4.45 23.86 -23.89
CA THR A 111 -3.71 23.45 -25.10
C THR A 111 -4.65 23.36 -26.31
N PRO A 112 -4.67 24.37 -27.21
CA PRO A 112 -5.67 24.46 -28.29
C PRO A 112 -5.72 23.27 -29.25
N ASN A 113 -4.60 22.56 -29.40
CA ASN A 113 -4.45 21.46 -30.38
C ASN A 113 -4.64 20.06 -29.78
N CYS A 114 -4.89 19.94 -28.47
CA CYS A 114 -4.95 18.64 -27.76
C CYS A 114 -6.19 18.51 -26.87
N GLN A 115 -7.27 19.21 -27.21
CA GLN A 115 -8.52 19.15 -26.46
C GLN A 115 -9.23 17.81 -26.70
N MET A 116 -9.71 17.17 -25.63
CA MET A 116 -10.53 15.96 -25.77
C MET A 116 -11.92 16.33 -26.32
N PRO A 117 -12.49 15.53 -27.24
CA PRO A 117 -13.82 15.78 -27.76
C PRO A 117 -14.88 15.67 -26.66
N SER A 118 -15.89 16.54 -26.74
CA SER A 118 -17.03 16.60 -25.83
C SER A 118 -17.97 15.41 -25.95
#